data_AF-A0A9R1KGX1-F1
#
_entry.id   AF-A0A9R1KGX1-F1
#
_cell.length_a   1.000
_cell.length_b   1.000
_cell.length_c   1.000
_cell.angle_alpha   90.00
_cell.angle_beta   90.00
_cell.angle_gamma   90.00
#
_symmetry.space_group_name_H-M   'P 1'
#
loop_
_entity.id
_entity.type
_entity.pdbx_description
1 polymer ?
#
loop_
_entity_poly.entity_id
_entity_poly.type
_entity_poly.pdbx_seq_one_letter_code
_entity_poly.pdbx_strand_id
1 'polypeptide(L)' 'FVGESMHDDGGVVFAYYKEGAADPTFLYFAHGLKEVKC' A
#
# COMPACT_ATOMS: atom_id res chain seq x y z
N PHE A 1 0.46 1.84 6.02
CA PHE A 1 1.39 2.81 5.41
C PHE A 1 0.58 3.84 4.64
N VAL A 2 1.04 5.07 4.60
CA VAL A 2 0.46 6.15 3.77
C VAL A 2 1.53 6.62 2.78
N GLY A 3 1.11 7.30 1.72
CA GLY A 3 2.05 7.87 0.74
C GLY A 3 2.97 8.94 1.34
N GLU A 4 3.99 9.34 0.60
CA GLU A 4 4.99 10.33 1.03
C GLU A 4 4.38 11.65 1.52
N SER A 5 3.26 12.07 0.91
CA SER A 5 2.56 13.30 1.29
C SER A 5 1.88 13.25 2.67
N MET A 6 1.69 12.07 3.27
CA MET A 6 1.06 11.88 4.59
C MET A 6 -0.32 12.52 4.74
N HIS A 7 -1.04 12.75 3.64
CA HIS A 7 -2.40 13.28 3.68
C HIS A 7 -3.37 12.28 4.33
N ASP A 8 -4.22 12.78 5.22
CA ASP A 8 -5.20 11.99 5.98
C ASP A 8 -6.39 11.54 5.12
N ASP A 9 -6.68 12.25 4.02
CA ASP A 9 -7.66 11.87 3.00
C ASP A 9 -7.09 10.95 1.90
N GLY A 10 -5.80 10.60 2.00
CA GLY A 10 -5.11 9.72 1.07
C GLY A 10 -5.42 8.24 1.26
N GLY A 11 -4.91 7.42 0.34
CA GLY A 11 -5.02 5.96 0.43
C GLY A 11 -4.10 5.37 1.51
N VAL A 12 -4.60 4.34 2.21
CA VAL A 12 -3.82 3.53 3.17
C VAL A 12 -3.46 2.18 2.54
N VAL A 13 -2.19 1.80 2.67
CA VAL A 13 -1.65 0.49 2.28
C VAL A 13 -1.53 -0.39 3.52
N PHE A 14 -2.12 -1.58 3.48
CA PHE A 14 -1.99 -2.56 4.55
C PHE A 14 -0.74 -3.41 4.33
N ALA A 15 -0.12 -3.84 5.42
CA ALA A 15 0.93 -4.85 5.36
C ALA A 15 0.68 -5.93 6.40
N TYR A 16 0.96 -7.16 6.02
CA TYR A 16 0.90 -8.29 6.92
C TYR A 16 2.03 -9.26 6.59
N TYR A 17 2.47 -9.99 7.61
CA TYR A 17 3.41 -11.09 7.43
C TYR A 17 2.59 -12.37 7.24
N LYS A 18 2.86 -13.06 6.13
CA LYS A 18 2.37 -14.43 5.96
C LYS A 18 3.13 -15.34 6.93
N GLU A 19 2.52 -16.45 7.29
CA GLU A 19 3.16 -17.42 8.17
C GLU A 19 4.52 -17.86 7.61
N GLY A 20 5.56 -17.78 8.43
CA GLY A 20 6.94 -18.12 8.04
C GLY A 20 7.63 -17.10 7.15
N ALA A 21 6.99 -15.98 6.79
CA ALA A 21 7.61 -14.96 5.95
C ALA A 21 8.40 -13.96 6.80
N ALA A 22 9.66 -13.72 6.42
CA ALA A 22 10.49 -12.65 6.97
C ALA A 22 10.09 -11.27 6.41
N ASP A 23 9.48 -11.25 5.22
CA ASP A 23 9.09 -10.03 4.51
C ASP A 23 7.57 -9.79 4.55
N PRO A 24 7.13 -8.52 4.67
CA PRO A 24 5.72 -8.18 4.65
C PRO A 24 5.14 -8.26 3.24
N THR A 25 3.89 -8.71 3.13
CA THR A 25 3.07 -8.57 1.93
C THR A 25 2.26 -7.28 2.02
N PHE A 26 2.30 -6.45 0.98
CA PHE A 26 1.54 -5.20 0.89
C PHE A 26 0.24 -5.39 0.10
N LEU A 27 -0.83 -4.81 0.63
CA LEU A 27 -2.16 -4.80 0.03
C LEU A 27 -2.54 -3.37 -0.32
N TYR A 28 -2.87 -3.16 -1.59
CA TYR A 28 -3.25 -1.88 -2.16
C TYR A 28 -4.70 -1.91 -2.63
N PHE A 29 -5.42 -0.81 -2.44
CA PHE A 29 -6.75 -0.66 -3.03
C PHE A 29 -6.64 -0.17 -4.47
N ALA A 30 -6.83 -1.09 -5.42
CA ALA A 30 -6.70 -0.78 -6.85
C ALA A 30 -7.59 0.39 -7.31
N HIS A 31 -8.82 0.51 -6.78
CA HIS A 31 -9.71 1.63 -7.10
C HIS A 31 -9.13 2.99 -6.70
N GLY A 32 -8.29 3.05 -5.66
CA GLY A 32 -7.64 4.28 -5.21
C GLY A 32 -6.32 4.61 -5.93
N LEU A 33 -5.94 3.81 -6.94
CA LEU A 33 -4.67 3.95 -7.65
C LEU A 33 -4.89 4.21 -9.14
N LYS A 34 -3.94 4.93 -9.74
CA LYS A 34 -3.88 5.19 -11.17
C LYS A 34 -2.56 4.67 -11.72
N GLU A 35 -2.62 3.77 -12.69
CA GLU A 35 -1.44 3.34 -13.44
C GLU A 35 -0.96 4.47 -14.37
N VAL A 36 0.34 4.75 -14.37
CA VAL A 36 0.97 5.74 -15.24
C VAL A 36 2.22 5.11 -15.84
N LYS A 37 2.31 5.11 -17.17
CA LYS A 37 3.50 4.65 -17.90
C LYS A 37 4.48 5.83 -18.07
N CYS A 38 5.76 5.59 -17.79
CA CYS A 38 6.85 6.51 -18.09
C CYS A 38 7.23 6.52 -19.58
#